data_AF-A0A355XT67-F1
#
_entry.id   AF-A0A355XT67-F1
#
_cell.length_a   1.000
_cell.length_b   1.000
_cell.length_c   1.000
_cell.angle_alpha   90.00
_cell.angle_beta   90.00
_cell.angle_gamma   90.00
#
_symmetry.space_group_name_H-M   'P 1'
#
loop_
_entity.id
_entity.type
_entity.pdbx_description
1 polymer ?
#
loop_
_entity_poly.entity_id
_entity_poly.type
_entity_poly.pdbx_seq_one_letter_code
_entity_poly.pdbx_strand_id
1 'polypeptide(L)'
;MSTQNTTHLLTDTVDQLSDPKTLKGLFHQHREGYPLPSSTVLEEIVQLARSILFPGFFGKSQVNIQTIKYQIGVEVEKLCHLLAEQILAGLCFTEECEPQADRDKLKRQARQLANEMTARLPKIRKVLATDVEAAYNGDPAAKSSAEILLCYPVIKALTSYRLAHELSLLGVPLIPRMMTELAHSETGIDI
;
A
#
# COMPACT_ATOMS: atom_id res chain seq x y z
N MET A 1 -4.56 12.18 46.36
CA MET A 1 -4.73 12.83 45.05
C MET A 1 -6.11 12.40 44.54
N SER A 2 -7.11 13.27 44.71
CA SER A 2 -8.55 12.94 44.55
C SER A 2 -8.89 12.67 43.08
N THR A 3 -9.66 11.61 42.82
CA THR A 3 -10.21 11.23 41.50
C THR A 3 -10.93 12.39 40.79
N GLN A 4 -11.53 13.31 41.56
CA GLN A 4 -12.19 14.51 41.04
C GLN A 4 -11.22 15.45 40.30
N ASN A 5 -9.95 15.49 40.71
CA ASN A 5 -8.95 16.36 40.11
C ASN A 5 -8.47 15.82 38.75
N THR A 6 -8.40 14.49 38.61
CA THR A 6 -8.08 13.81 37.35
C THR A 6 -9.21 13.95 36.34
N THR A 7 -10.47 13.83 36.78
CA THR A 7 -11.63 14.00 35.89
C THR A 7 -11.68 15.41 35.30
N HIS A 8 -11.46 16.44 36.12
CA HIS A 8 -11.43 17.83 35.65
C HIS A 8 -10.33 18.07 34.60
N LEU A 9 -9.11 17.56 34.87
CA LEU A 9 -7.99 17.68 33.93
C LEU A 9 -8.28 17.02 32.57
N LEU A 10 -8.91 15.84 32.57
CA LEU A 10 -9.27 15.14 31.34
C LEU A 10 -10.32 15.91 30.55
N THR A 11 -11.35 16.46 31.21
CA THR A 11 -12.38 17.27 30.55
C THR A 11 -11.77 18.52 29.93
N ASP A 12 -10.95 19.28 30.68
CA ASP A 12 -10.29 20.47 30.17
C ASP A 12 -9.37 20.17 28.97
N THR A 13 -8.69 19.02 29.02
CA THR A 13 -7.81 18.57 27.93
C THR A 13 -8.63 18.24 26.68
N VAL A 14 -9.76 17.54 26.84
CA VAL A 14 -10.67 17.22 25.74
C VAL A 14 -11.22 18.50 25.12
N ASP A 15 -11.63 19.48 25.92
CA ASP A 15 -12.15 20.76 25.42
C ASP A 15 -11.10 21.52 24.60
N GLN A 16 -9.84 21.56 25.06
CA GLN A 16 -8.74 22.21 24.33
C GLN A 16 -8.37 21.47 23.03
N LEU A 17 -8.33 20.13 23.06
CA LEU A 17 -8.05 19.31 21.89
C LEU A 17 -9.18 19.33 20.86
N SER A 18 -10.41 19.60 21.31
CA SER A 18 -11.60 19.64 20.45
C SER A 18 -11.90 21.04 19.90
N ASP A 19 -11.12 22.06 20.27
CA ASP A 19 -11.31 23.44 19.77
C ASP A 19 -11.09 23.48 18.24
N PRO A 20 -12.11 23.84 17.44
CA PRO A 20 -11.98 23.92 15.98
C PRO A 20 -10.86 24.86 15.50
N LYS A 21 -10.46 25.86 16.31
CA LYS A 21 -9.37 26.77 15.98
C LYS A 21 -8.00 26.09 16.02
N THR A 22 -7.80 25.15 16.95
CA THR A 22 -6.54 24.38 17.08
C THR A 22 -6.49 23.24 16.06
N LEU A 23 -7.65 22.78 15.58
CA LEU A 23 -7.79 21.70 14.59
C LEU A 23 -7.61 22.13 13.13
N LYS A 24 -7.47 23.43 12.84
CA LYS A 24 -7.33 23.93 11.46
C LYS A 24 -6.09 23.34 10.78
N GLY A 25 -6.30 22.63 9.67
CA GLY A 25 -5.22 21.97 8.90
C GLY A 25 -4.74 20.64 9.47
N LEU A 26 -5.17 20.27 10.69
CA LEU A 26 -4.89 18.99 11.34
C LEU A 26 -6.11 18.05 11.33
N PHE A 27 -7.27 18.56 10.92
CA PHE A 27 -8.52 17.84 10.87
C PHE A 27 -9.01 17.68 9.43
N HIS A 28 -9.28 16.44 9.06
CA HIS A 28 -10.01 16.10 7.84
C HIS A 28 -11.34 15.48 8.24
N GLN A 29 -12.45 16.17 7.96
CA GLN A 29 -13.77 15.66 8.28
C GLN A 29 -14.11 14.47 7.38
N HIS A 30 -14.28 13.29 7.96
CA HIS A 30 -14.83 12.15 7.24
C HIS A 30 -16.23 12.50 6.73
N ARG A 31 -16.41 12.45 5.41
CA ARG A 31 -17.74 12.42 4.80
C ARG A 31 -18.24 10.99 4.84
N GLU A 32 -19.45 10.76 5.35
CA GLU A 32 -20.01 9.41 5.40
C GLU A 32 -19.96 8.75 4.01
N GLY A 33 -19.31 7.58 3.94
CA GLY A 33 -19.17 6.81 2.71
C GLY A 33 -17.94 7.09 1.84
N TYR A 34 -17.06 8.03 2.25
CA TYR A 34 -15.76 8.30 1.62
C TYR A 34 -14.64 7.62 2.44
N PRO A 35 -14.00 6.56 1.92
CA PRO A 35 -12.93 5.89 2.64
C PRO A 35 -11.67 6.77 2.65
N LEU A 36 -10.92 6.75 3.74
CA LEU A 36 -9.55 7.25 3.77
C LEU A 36 -8.55 6.14 3.43
N PRO A 37 -7.43 6.49 2.78
CA PRO A 37 -6.34 5.55 2.59
C PRO A 37 -5.83 5.02 3.92
N SER A 38 -5.59 3.71 3.97
CA SER A 38 -5.16 3.00 5.16
C SER A 38 -3.75 2.44 4.96
N SER A 39 -2.81 2.87 5.80
CA SER A 39 -1.43 2.36 5.77
C SER A 39 -1.39 0.85 5.99
N THR A 40 -2.20 0.33 6.92
CA THR A 40 -2.26 -1.11 7.23
C THR A 40 -2.78 -1.95 6.05
N VAL A 41 -3.77 -1.44 5.30
CA VAL A 41 -4.23 -2.11 4.08
C VAL A 41 -3.19 -2.02 2.97
N LEU A 42 -2.46 -0.91 2.86
CA LEU A 42 -1.37 -0.78 1.89
C LEU A 42 -0.19 -1.71 2.21
N GLU A 43 0.15 -1.91 3.48
CA GLU A 43 1.13 -2.91 3.90
C GLU A 43 0.69 -4.33 3.47
N GLU A 44 -0.60 -4.65 3.65
CA GLU A 44 -1.16 -5.92 3.18
C GLU A 44 -1.09 -6.07 1.66
N ILE A 45 -1.43 -5.01 0.91
CA ILE A 45 -1.32 -4.98 -0.56
C ILE A 45 0.12 -5.23 -0.99
N VAL A 46 1.09 -4.56 -0.37
CA VAL A 46 2.53 -4.76 -0.67
C VAL A 46 2.95 -6.19 -0.35
N GLN A 47 2.49 -6.77 0.77
CA GLN A 47 2.83 -8.13 1.14
C GLN A 47 2.20 -9.17 0.21
N LEU A 48 0.96 -8.97 -0.22
CA LEU A 48 0.30 -9.78 -1.24
C LEU A 48 1.05 -9.68 -2.57
N ALA A 49 1.40 -8.47 -3.00
CA ALA A 49 2.16 -8.27 -4.23
C ALA A 49 3.53 -8.97 -4.17
N ARG A 50 4.25 -8.91 -3.04
CA ARG A 50 5.51 -9.65 -2.84
C ARG A 50 5.30 -11.17 -2.94
N SER A 51 4.22 -11.69 -2.35
CA SER A 51 3.88 -13.13 -2.38
C SER A 51 3.51 -13.61 -3.79
N ILE A 52 2.76 -12.78 -4.53
CA ILE A 52 2.41 -13.02 -5.93
C ILE A 52 3.66 -12.94 -6.81
N LEU A 53 4.48 -11.89 -6.68
CA LEU A 53 5.62 -11.64 -7.56
C LEU A 53 6.76 -12.65 -7.33
N PHE A 54 6.96 -13.09 -6.09
CA PHE A 54 8.02 -14.01 -5.67
C PHE A 54 7.45 -15.16 -4.82
N PRO A 55 6.66 -16.07 -5.42
CA PRO A 55 6.03 -17.16 -4.69
C PRO A 55 7.08 -18.06 -4.06
N GLY A 56 6.93 -18.33 -2.76
CA GLY A 56 7.83 -19.21 -1.99
C GLY A 56 8.89 -18.46 -1.20
N PHE A 57 9.10 -17.17 -1.49
CA PHE A 57 9.96 -16.28 -0.70
C PHE A 57 9.17 -15.44 0.29
N PHE A 58 7.92 -15.11 -0.08
CA PHE A 58 6.99 -14.36 0.74
C PHE A 58 5.67 -15.13 0.86
N GLY A 59 5.02 -15.05 2.03
CA GLY A 59 3.74 -15.72 2.32
C GLY A 59 3.86 -16.96 3.20
N LYS A 60 2.78 -17.74 3.30
CA LYS A 60 2.73 -18.94 4.17
C LYS A 60 3.60 -20.06 3.58
N SER A 61 4.52 -20.56 4.40
CA SER A 61 5.54 -21.56 4.06
C SER A 61 4.92 -22.89 3.64
N GLN A 62 4.72 -23.10 2.34
CA GLN A 62 4.59 -24.37 1.61
C GLN A 62 4.06 -24.09 0.20
N VAL A 63 4.95 -23.69 -0.72
CA VAL A 63 4.56 -23.54 -2.13
C VAL A 63 4.64 -24.89 -2.82
N ASN A 64 3.49 -25.37 -3.28
CA ASN A 64 3.40 -26.54 -4.15
C ASN A 64 3.14 -26.07 -5.58
N ILE A 65 4.01 -26.46 -6.51
CA ILE A 65 3.90 -26.09 -7.93
C ILE A 65 2.59 -26.55 -8.58
N GLN A 66 1.96 -27.62 -8.05
CA GLN A 66 0.67 -28.11 -8.51
C GLN A 66 -0.48 -27.21 -8.07
N THR A 67 -0.35 -26.51 -6.93
CA THR A 67 -1.41 -25.65 -6.38
C THR A 67 -1.13 -24.15 -6.57
N ILE A 68 0.07 -23.77 -7.01
CA ILE A 68 0.53 -22.39 -7.14
C ILE A 68 -0.40 -21.54 -8.02
N LYS A 69 -1.00 -22.12 -9.06
CA LYS A 69 -1.95 -21.42 -9.93
C LYS A 69 -3.19 -20.97 -9.15
N TYR A 70 -3.72 -21.82 -8.28
CA TYR A 70 -4.89 -21.51 -7.46
C TYR A 70 -4.55 -20.49 -6.38
N GLN A 71 -3.40 -20.66 -5.73
CA GLN A 71 -2.92 -19.70 -4.73
C GLN A 71 -2.73 -18.30 -5.32
N ILE A 72 -2.00 -18.19 -6.43
CA ILE A 72 -1.82 -16.91 -7.14
C ILE A 72 -3.18 -16.34 -7.57
N GLY A 73 -4.11 -17.18 -8.02
CA GLY A 73 -5.47 -16.73 -8.39
C GLY A 73 -6.20 -16.04 -7.23
N VAL A 74 -6.21 -16.67 -6.05
CA VAL A 74 -6.84 -16.12 -4.84
C VAL A 74 -6.13 -14.85 -4.37
N GLU A 75 -4.79 -14.85 -4.35
CA GLU A 75 -4.00 -13.69 -3.92
C GLU A 75 -4.20 -12.50 -4.88
N VAL A 76 -4.26 -12.74 -6.19
CA VAL A 76 -4.50 -11.70 -7.21
C VAL A 76 -5.90 -11.11 -7.09
N GLU A 77 -6.93 -11.94 -6.88
CA GLU A 77 -8.29 -11.46 -6.66
C GLU A 77 -8.36 -10.57 -5.41
N LYS A 78 -7.75 -11.01 -4.31
CA LYS A 78 -7.67 -10.25 -3.06
C LYS A 78 -6.92 -8.93 -3.25
N LEU A 79 -5.75 -8.96 -3.90
CA LEU A 79 -4.95 -7.78 -4.20
C LEU A 79 -5.76 -6.76 -5.01
N CYS A 80 -6.43 -7.20 -6.06
CA CYS A 80 -7.23 -6.34 -6.93
C CYS A 80 -8.39 -5.70 -6.16
N HIS A 81 -9.05 -6.46 -5.27
CA HIS A 81 -10.11 -5.94 -4.43
C HIS A 81 -9.61 -4.84 -3.47
N LEU A 82 -8.55 -5.10 -2.71
CA LEU A 82 -7.97 -4.14 -1.77
C LEU A 82 -7.42 -2.90 -2.49
N LEU A 83 -6.75 -3.09 -3.64
CA LEU A 83 -6.28 -1.97 -4.47
C LEU A 83 -7.44 -1.08 -4.92
N ALA A 84 -8.57 -1.65 -5.34
CA ALA A 84 -9.71 -0.84 -5.77
C ALA A 84 -10.27 0.02 -4.62
N GLU A 85 -10.28 -0.49 -3.39
CA GLU A 85 -10.71 0.28 -2.22
C GLU A 85 -9.73 1.41 -1.88
N GLN A 86 -8.44 1.14 -1.92
CA GLN A 86 -7.42 2.16 -1.62
C GLN A 86 -7.30 3.20 -2.74
N ILE A 87 -7.43 2.81 -4.02
CA ILE A 87 -7.48 3.76 -5.13
C ILE A 87 -8.70 4.66 -5.01
N LEU A 88 -9.87 4.11 -4.68
CA LEU A 88 -11.07 4.91 -4.42
C LEU A 88 -10.82 5.93 -3.30
N ALA A 89 -10.20 5.50 -2.21
CA ALA A 89 -9.85 6.38 -1.10
C ALA A 89 -8.88 7.49 -1.51
N GLY A 90 -7.88 7.18 -2.34
CA GLY A 90 -6.97 8.16 -2.91
C GLY A 90 -7.69 9.19 -3.79
N LEU A 91 -8.55 8.74 -4.71
CA LEU A 91 -9.34 9.63 -5.58
C LEU A 91 -10.26 10.56 -4.78
N CYS A 92 -10.91 10.02 -3.75
CA CYS A 92 -11.76 10.77 -2.83
C CYS A 92 -10.99 11.79 -1.97
N PHE A 93 -9.68 11.61 -1.79
CA PHE A 93 -8.85 12.53 -1.01
C PHE A 93 -8.50 13.81 -1.78
N THR A 94 -8.33 13.71 -3.11
CA THR A 94 -7.95 14.86 -3.95
C THR A 94 -9.11 15.73 -4.38
N GLU A 95 -10.31 15.17 -4.48
CA GLU A 95 -11.50 15.92 -4.87
C GLU A 95 -12.19 16.49 -3.63
N GLU A 96 -12.49 17.79 -3.64
CA GLU A 96 -13.50 18.37 -2.77
C GLU A 96 -14.89 17.89 -3.24
N CYS A 97 -15.19 16.59 -3.16
CA CYS A 97 -16.29 15.96 -3.90
C CYS A 97 -17.67 16.62 -3.62
N GLU A 98 -18.22 17.39 -4.56
CA GLU A 98 -19.69 17.62 -4.62
C GLU A 98 -20.39 16.38 -5.25
N PRO A 99 -21.73 16.39 -5.40
CA PRO A 99 -22.68 15.42 -4.82
C PRO A 99 -22.54 13.93 -5.27
N GLN A 100 -23.24 13.04 -4.55
CA GLN A 100 -23.31 11.55 -4.68
C GLN A 100 -23.19 10.93 -6.08
N ALA A 101 -23.60 11.63 -7.15
CA ALA A 101 -23.58 11.13 -8.53
C ALA A 101 -22.16 10.82 -9.06
N ASP A 102 -21.11 11.41 -8.48
CA ASP A 102 -19.72 11.10 -8.87
C ASP A 102 -19.21 9.79 -8.25
N ARG A 103 -19.84 9.28 -7.18
CA ARG A 103 -19.30 8.15 -6.41
C ARG A 103 -19.28 6.84 -7.18
N ASP A 104 -20.37 6.50 -7.87
CA ASP A 104 -20.41 5.25 -8.65
C ASP A 104 -19.46 5.30 -9.85
N LYS A 105 -19.22 6.50 -10.38
CA LYS A 105 -18.21 6.74 -11.41
C LYS A 105 -16.79 6.55 -10.84
N LEU A 106 -16.47 7.17 -9.71
CA LEU A 106 -15.18 6.97 -9.02
C LEU A 106 -14.95 5.52 -8.63
N LYS A 107 -15.98 4.81 -8.14
CA LYS A 107 -15.88 3.38 -7.80
C LYS A 107 -15.62 2.51 -9.03
N ARG A 108 -16.26 2.80 -10.17
CA ARG A 108 -15.96 2.12 -11.45
C ARG A 108 -14.54 2.42 -11.93
N GLN A 109 -14.13 3.68 -11.85
CA GLN A 109 -12.78 4.12 -12.21
C GLN A 109 -11.72 3.43 -11.34
N ALA A 110 -11.89 3.41 -10.01
CA ALA A 110 -10.97 2.75 -9.10
C ALA A 110 -10.82 1.26 -9.39
N ARG A 111 -11.94 0.56 -9.67
CA ARG A 111 -11.91 -0.85 -10.09
C ARG A 111 -11.18 -1.04 -11.43
N GLN A 112 -11.40 -0.16 -12.39
CA GLN A 112 -10.70 -0.23 -13.67
C GLN A 112 -9.19 -0.05 -13.48
N LEU A 113 -8.77 0.97 -12.74
CA LEU A 113 -7.36 1.23 -12.44
C LEU A 113 -6.72 0.06 -11.67
N ALA A 114 -7.43 -0.55 -10.72
CA ALA A 114 -6.96 -1.75 -10.02
C ALA A 114 -6.78 -2.95 -10.97
N ASN A 115 -7.71 -3.17 -11.90
CA ASN A 115 -7.60 -4.21 -12.92
C ASN A 115 -6.40 -3.97 -13.83
N GLU A 116 -6.22 -2.73 -14.29
CA GLU A 116 -5.08 -2.33 -15.15
C GLU A 116 -3.75 -2.52 -14.42
N MET A 117 -3.66 -2.11 -13.15
CA MET A 117 -2.47 -2.33 -12.34
C MET A 117 -2.17 -3.83 -12.15
N THR A 118 -3.21 -4.62 -11.85
CA THR A 118 -3.10 -6.07 -11.69
C THR A 118 -2.60 -6.74 -12.97
N ALA A 119 -3.07 -6.30 -14.14
CA ALA A 119 -2.61 -6.78 -15.43
C ALA A 119 -1.13 -6.45 -15.73
N ARG A 120 -0.55 -5.44 -15.05
CA ARG A 120 0.87 -5.06 -15.17
C ARG A 120 1.81 -5.93 -14.31
N LEU A 121 1.31 -6.70 -13.34
CA LEU A 121 2.13 -7.55 -12.47
C LEU A 121 3.13 -8.47 -13.20
N PRO A 122 2.77 -9.16 -14.31
CA PRO A 122 3.73 -9.98 -15.05
C PRO A 122 4.90 -9.17 -15.62
N LYS A 123 4.65 -7.93 -16.08
CA LYS A 123 5.71 -7.02 -16.56
C LYS A 123 6.59 -6.58 -15.39
N ILE A 124 5.99 -6.21 -14.26
CA ILE A 124 6.71 -5.84 -13.04
C ILE A 124 7.62 -6.98 -12.58
N ARG A 125 7.13 -8.23 -12.56
CA ARG A 125 7.94 -9.41 -12.22
C ARG A 125 9.16 -9.56 -13.13
N LYS A 126 9.01 -9.35 -14.45
CA LYS A 126 10.14 -9.43 -15.39
C LYS A 126 11.22 -8.39 -15.08
N VAL A 127 10.84 -7.16 -14.75
CA VAL A 127 11.80 -6.11 -14.40
C VAL A 127 12.44 -6.39 -13.03
N LEU A 128 11.66 -6.84 -12.04
CA LEU A 128 12.20 -7.22 -10.74
C LEU A 128 13.17 -8.40 -10.84
N ALA A 129 12.97 -9.33 -11.77
CA ALA A 129 13.93 -10.40 -12.02
C ALA A 129 15.30 -9.83 -12.46
N THR A 130 15.32 -8.78 -13.29
CA THR A 130 16.57 -8.11 -13.67
C THR A 130 17.19 -7.35 -12.51
N ASP A 131 16.39 -6.83 -11.57
CA ASP A 131 16.92 -6.19 -10.35
C ASP A 131 17.59 -7.20 -9.42
N VAL A 132 17.00 -8.39 -9.28
CA VAL A 132 17.57 -9.49 -8.48
C VAL A 132 18.89 -9.96 -9.09
N GLU A 133 18.94 -10.09 -10.41
CA GLU A 133 20.17 -10.43 -11.14
C GLU A 133 21.24 -9.34 -10.96
N ALA A 134 20.86 -8.06 -11.09
CA ALA A 134 21.77 -6.94 -10.89
C ALA A 134 22.31 -6.88 -9.46
N ALA A 135 21.46 -7.09 -8.44
CA ALA A 135 21.88 -7.13 -7.05
C ALA A 135 22.83 -8.30 -6.76
N TYR A 136 22.57 -9.47 -7.33
CA TYR A 136 23.48 -10.62 -7.21
C TYR A 136 24.83 -10.36 -7.89
N ASN A 137 24.83 -9.84 -9.11
CA ASN A 137 26.06 -9.53 -9.84
C ASN A 137 26.84 -8.35 -9.23
N GLY A 138 26.14 -7.44 -8.56
CA GLY A 138 26.69 -6.24 -7.95
C GLY A 138 27.31 -6.46 -6.56
N ASP A 139 27.04 -7.59 -5.91
CA ASP A 139 27.58 -7.94 -4.60
C ASP A 139 28.38 -9.25 -4.64
N PRO A 140 29.74 -9.20 -4.66
CA PRO A 140 30.57 -10.39 -4.62
C PRO A 140 30.39 -11.27 -3.36
N ALA A 141 29.80 -10.73 -2.29
CA ALA A 141 29.52 -11.49 -1.08
C ALA A 141 28.26 -12.36 -1.19
N ALA A 142 27.31 -12.00 -2.06
CA ALA A 142 26.05 -12.69 -2.25
C ALA A 142 26.26 -14.15 -2.68
N LYS A 143 25.59 -15.09 -2.00
CA LYS A 143 25.74 -16.53 -2.26
C LYS A 143 24.71 -17.05 -3.25
N SER A 144 23.56 -16.40 -3.36
CA SER A 144 22.51 -16.80 -4.30
C SER A 144 21.46 -15.71 -4.51
N SER A 145 20.73 -15.77 -5.63
CA SER A 145 19.54 -14.94 -5.84
C SER A 145 18.44 -15.19 -4.79
N ALA A 146 18.41 -16.38 -4.18
CA ALA A 146 17.49 -16.70 -3.10
C ALA A 146 17.79 -15.88 -1.84
N GLU A 147 19.07 -15.69 -1.50
CA GLU A 147 19.51 -14.81 -0.42
C GLU A 147 19.08 -13.35 -0.69
N ILE A 148 19.30 -12.87 -1.92
CA ILE A 148 18.86 -11.54 -2.36
C ILE A 148 17.35 -11.35 -2.14
N LEU A 149 16.54 -12.31 -2.59
CA LEU A 149 15.08 -12.25 -2.43
C LEU A 149 14.62 -12.31 -0.97
N LEU A 150 15.34 -13.03 -0.11
CA LEU A 150 14.95 -13.24 1.29
C LEU A 150 15.26 -12.04 2.18
N CYS A 151 16.45 -11.46 2.07
CA CYS A 151 16.93 -10.50 3.08
C CYS A 151 17.48 -9.18 2.56
N TYR A 152 17.60 -8.97 1.24
CA TYR A 152 18.15 -7.70 0.76
C TYR A 152 17.08 -6.60 0.79
N PRO A 153 17.30 -5.50 1.54
CA PRO A 153 16.30 -4.43 1.69
C PRO A 153 15.98 -3.75 0.35
N VAL A 154 16.95 -3.70 -0.58
CA VAL A 154 16.77 -3.09 -1.89
C VAL A 154 15.65 -3.75 -2.70
N ILE A 155 15.47 -5.08 -2.60
CA ILE A 155 14.40 -5.76 -3.34
C ILE A 155 13.03 -5.38 -2.78
N LYS A 156 12.93 -5.23 -1.46
CA LYS A 156 11.70 -4.76 -0.80
C LYS A 156 11.35 -3.34 -1.24
N ALA A 157 12.34 -2.45 -1.27
CA ALA A 157 12.18 -1.06 -1.70
C ALA A 157 11.79 -0.96 -3.18
N LEU A 158 12.52 -1.64 -4.07
CA LEU A 158 12.25 -1.65 -5.51
C LEU A 158 10.90 -2.29 -5.85
N THR A 159 10.48 -3.33 -5.11
CA THR A 159 9.14 -3.90 -5.30
C THR A 159 8.05 -2.87 -5.01
N SER A 160 8.13 -2.18 -3.86
CA SER A 160 7.16 -1.14 -3.52
C SER A 160 7.20 0.03 -4.50
N TYR A 161 8.40 0.51 -4.85
CA TYR A 161 8.59 1.58 -5.83
C TYR A 161 8.00 1.24 -7.19
N ARG A 162 8.26 0.05 -7.73
CA ARG A 162 7.73 -0.33 -9.07
C ARG A 162 6.22 -0.45 -9.09
N LEU A 163 5.62 -0.94 -7.99
CA LEU A 163 4.16 -0.95 -7.85
C LEU A 163 3.61 0.48 -7.78
N ALA A 164 4.20 1.32 -6.93
CA ALA A 164 3.83 2.73 -6.75
C ALA A 164 3.98 3.52 -8.06
N HIS A 165 5.06 3.28 -8.81
CA HIS A 165 5.34 3.95 -10.07
C HIS A 165 4.28 3.61 -11.13
N GLU A 166 3.89 2.34 -11.26
CA GLU A 166 2.84 1.95 -12.21
C GLU A 166 1.47 2.54 -11.82
N LEU A 167 1.15 2.65 -10.52
CA LEU A 167 -0.02 3.39 -10.02
C LEU A 167 0.05 4.89 -10.30
N SER A 168 1.24 5.50 -10.17
CA SER A 168 1.48 6.90 -10.50
C SER A 168 1.29 7.17 -12.00
N LEU A 169 1.80 6.29 -12.87
CA LEU A 169 1.57 6.36 -14.31
C LEU A 169 0.09 6.18 -14.70
N LEU A 170 -0.68 5.46 -13.88
CA LEU A 170 -2.13 5.33 -13.99
C LEU A 170 -2.90 6.56 -13.45
N GLY A 171 -2.20 7.56 -12.93
CA GLY A 171 -2.81 8.78 -12.38
C GLY A 171 -3.47 8.58 -11.02
N VAL A 172 -3.11 7.53 -10.27
CA VAL A 172 -3.64 7.30 -8.91
C VAL A 172 -2.99 8.30 -7.95
N PRO A 173 -3.76 9.15 -7.26
CA PRO A 173 -3.21 10.11 -6.30
C PRO A 173 -2.93 9.45 -4.95
N LEU A 174 -2.02 10.06 -4.18
CA LEU A 174 -1.66 9.75 -2.78
C LEU A 174 -1.10 8.34 -2.51
N ILE A 175 -1.77 7.28 -2.97
CA ILE A 175 -1.41 5.87 -2.78
C ILE A 175 0.04 5.56 -3.19
N PRO A 176 0.56 6.02 -4.35
CA PRO A 176 1.96 5.81 -4.70
C PRO A 176 2.93 6.31 -3.64
N ARG A 177 2.69 7.51 -3.10
CA ARG A 177 3.56 8.12 -2.08
C ARG A 177 3.49 7.35 -0.76
N MET A 178 2.29 6.97 -0.33
CA MET A 178 2.13 6.14 0.88
C MET A 178 2.89 4.82 0.75
N MET A 179 2.85 4.18 -0.43
CA MET A 179 3.58 2.93 -0.68
C MET A 179 5.11 3.09 -0.64
N THR A 180 5.67 4.18 -1.17
CA THR A 180 7.12 4.42 -1.10
C THR A 180 7.56 4.83 0.31
N GLU A 181 6.75 5.59 1.05
CA GLU A 181 7.02 5.90 2.46
C GLU A 181 6.98 4.65 3.37
N LEU A 182 6.09 3.70 3.09
CA LEU A 182 6.10 2.40 3.78
C LEU A 182 7.41 1.64 3.53
N ALA A 183 7.89 1.65 2.29
CA ALA A 183 9.17 1.04 1.95
C ALA A 183 10.35 1.78 2.59
N HIS A 184 10.30 3.10 2.64
CA HIS A 184 11.28 3.92 3.34
C HIS A 184 11.32 3.58 4.83
N SER A 185 10.16 3.47 5.49
CA SER A 185 10.08 3.05 6.89
C SER A 185 10.63 1.64 7.13
N GLU A 186 10.44 0.70 6.20
CA GLU A 186 10.93 -0.68 6.33
C GLU A 186 12.43 -0.81 6.05
N THR A 187 12.99 0.01 5.16
CA THR A 187 14.32 -0.23 4.57
C THR A 187 15.32 0.91 4.73
N GLY A 188 14.86 2.11 5.07
CA GLY A 188 15.65 3.35 5.04
C GLY A 188 15.92 3.93 3.64
N ILE A 189 15.41 3.30 2.57
CA ILE A 189 15.61 3.74 1.19
C ILE A 189 14.41 4.61 0.76
N ASP A 190 14.66 5.88 0.45
CA ASP A 190 13.65 6.84 -0.03
C ASP A 190 13.75 7.02 -1.56
N ILE A 191 12.66 6.75 -2.28
CA ILE A 191 12.57 6.81 -3.76
C ILE A 191 11.30 7.56 -4.17
#